data_AF-A0A349FD84-F1
#
_entry.id   AF-A0A349FD84-F1
#
_cell.length_a   1.000
_cell.length_b   1.000
_cell.length_c   1.000
_cell.angle_alpha   90.00
_cell.angle_beta   90.00
_cell.angle_gamma   90.00
#
_symmetry.space_group_name_H-M   'P 1'
#
loop_
_entity.id
_entity.type
_entity.pdbx_description
1 polymer ?
#
loop_
_entity_poly.entity_id
_entity_poly.type
_entity_poly.pdbx_seq_one_letter_code
_entity_poly.pdbx_strand_id
1 'polypeptide(L)' 'MSTFSTSCFCNKCQIDTKHSEVLVRKPSRYDTEQSILGRIKLLMHSFINGGHYYNMDRYVQCKICGNKTLDNKGCEFE' A
#
# COMPACT_ATOMS: atom_id res chain seq x y z
N MET A 1 -6.91 16.12 0.46
CA MET A 1 -5.74 15.27 0.80
C MET A 1 -5.72 15.10 2.30
N SER A 2 -5.85 13.87 2.80
CA SER A 2 -5.93 13.56 4.24
C SER A 2 -4.62 13.94 4.96
N THR A 3 -4.69 14.92 5.84
CA THR A 3 -3.57 15.44 6.62
C THR A 3 -3.45 14.68 7.95
N PHE A 4 -2.98 13.43 7.91
CA PHE A 4 -2.44 12.79 9.12
C PHE A 4 -1.15 13.52 9.50
N SER A 5 -1.26 14.49 10.41
CA SER A 5 -0.15 15.32 10.89
C SER A 5 0.12 15.16 12.39
N THR A 6 -0.29 14.04 12.97
CA THR A 6 0.08 13.66 14.34
C THR A 6 1.57 13.28 14.36
N SER A 7 2.36 14.00 15.14
CA SER A 7 3.74 13.62 15.45
C SER A 7 3.72 12.29 16.22
N CYS A 8 4.56 11.34 15.81
CA CYS A 8 4.73 10.07 16.49
C CYS A 8 6.20 9.65 16.56
N PHE A 9 6.52 8.80 17.52
CA PHE A 9 7.88 8.36 17.79
C PHE A 9 8.44 7.53 16.64
N CYS A 10 9.61 7.92 16.13
CA CYS A 10 10.31 7.14 15.12
C CYS A 10 11.38 6.26 15.76
N ASN A 11 11.25 4.94 15.63
CA ASN A 11 12.22 3.97 16.17
C ASN A 11 13.64 4.10 15.57
N LYS A 12 13.79 4.69 14.38
CA LYS A 12 15.13 4.96 13.81
C LYS A 12 15.72 6.30 14.28
N CYS A 13 14.90 7.34 14.40
CA CYS A 13 15.39 8.65 14.86
C CYS A 13 15.47 8.76 16.39
N GLN A 14 14.80 7.86 17.12
CA GLN A 14 14.68 7.88 18.58
C GLN A 14 14.09 9.18 19.13
N ILE A 15 13.27 9.86 18.33
CA ILE A 15 12.57 11.10 18.68
C ILE A 15 11.18 11.12 18.01
N ASP A 16 10.31 12.01 18.49
CA ASP A 16 9.03 12.28 17.84
C ASP A 16 9.23 13.02 16.53
N THR A 17 8.62 12.52 15.46
CA THR A 17 8.72 13.08 14.13
C THR A 17 7.37 13.09 13.42
N LYS A 18 7.21 13.97 12.44
CA LYS A 18 6.07 13.92 11.53
C LYS A 18 6.21 12.72 10.61
N HIS A 19 5.13 11.98 10.43
CA HIS A 19 5.05 10.89 9.47
C HIS A 19 4.03 11.20 8.37
N SER A 20 4.14 10.53 7.24
CA SER A 20 3.14 10.53 6.16
C SER A 20 2.62 9.13 5.92
N GLU A 21 1.35 9.05 5.52
CA GLU A 21 0.76 7.80 5.05
C GLU A 21 1.20 7.51 3.60
N VAL A 22 1.57 6.27 3.34
CA VAL A 22 1.96 5.75 2.03
C VAL A 22 1.17 4.48 1.77
N LEU A 23 0.38 4.48 0.71
CA LEU A 23 -0.34 3.28 0.25
C LEU A 23 0.50 2.61 -0.85
N VAL A 24 0.78 1.31 -0.70
CA VAL A 24 1.51 0.50 -1.66
C VAL A 24 0.65 -0.66 -2.09
N ARG A 25 0.51 -0.90 -3.39
CA ARG A 25 -0.25 -2.06 -3.88
C ARG A 25 0.43 -3.35 -3.47
N LYS A 26 -0.32 -4.29 -2.88
CA LYS A 26 0.17 -5.65 -2.63
C LYS A 26 0.44 -6.36 -3.96
N PRO A 27 1.46 -7.23 -4.01
CA PRO A 27 1.64 -8.10 -5.15
C PRO A 27 0.38 -8.97 -5.33
N SER A 28 -0.08 -9.07 -6.57
CA SER A 28 -1.17 -9.92 -7.00
C SER A 28 -0.61 -11.22 -7.55
N ARG A 29 -1.39 -12.31 -7.45
CA ARG A 29 -1.06 -13.59 -8.11
C ARG A 29 -0.86 -13.44 -9.63
N TYR A 30 -1.43 -12.39 -10.21
CA TYR A 30 -1.35 -12.12 -11.64
C TYR A 30 -0.11 -11.31 -12.03
N ASP A 31 0.64 -10.74 -11.07
CA ASP A 31 1.87 -9.99 -11.36
C ASP A 31 3.00 -10.91 -11.83
N THR A 32 2.92 -12.19 -11.51
CA THR A 32 3.89 -13.23 -11.91
C THR A 32 3.57 -13.84 -13.28
N GLU A 33 2.33 -13.71 -13.78
CA GLU A 33 1.92 -14.22 -15.09
C GLU A 33 2.16 -13.20 -16.21
N GLN A 34 3.40 -13.13 -16.70
CA GLN A 34 3.79 -12.17 -17.75
C GLN A 34 3.40 -12.59 -19.19
N SER A 35 2.82 -13.78 -19.37
CA SER A 35 2.44 -14.30 -20.68
C SER A 35 1.36 -13.43 -21.34
N ILE A 36 1.32 -13.43 -22.68
CA ILE A 36 0.32 -12.66 -23.45
C ILE A 36 -1.10 -13.07 -23.05
N LEU A 37 -1.34 -14.37 -22.85
CA LEU A 37 -2.62 -14.89 -22.37
C LEU A 37 -2.94 -14.43 -20.94
N GLY A 38 -1.93 -14.40 -20.06
CA GLY A 38 -2.07 -13.88 -18.69
C GLY A 38 -2.50 -12.40 -18.68
N ARG A 39 -1.92 -11.59 -19.56
CA ARG A 39 -2.28 -10.16 -19.72
C ARG A 39 -3.72 -9.96 -20.24
N ILE A 40 -4.18 -10.80 -21.18
CA ILE A 40 -5.56 -10.74 -21.68
C ILE A 40 -6.56 -11.17 -20.60
N LYS A 41 -6.23 -12.24 -19.86
CA LYS A 41 -7.05 -12.72 -18.73
C LYS A 41 -7.16 -11.66 -17.64
N LEU A 42 -6.05 -10.98 -17.33
CA LEU A 42 -6.00 -9.83 -16.42
C LEU A 42 -6.94 -8.71 -16.86
N LEU A 43 -6.85 -8.30 -18.13
CA LEU A 43 -7.70 -7.25 -18.68
C LEU A 43 -9.19 -7.61 -18.53
N MET A 44 -9.57 -8.83 -18.90
CA MET A 44 -10.95 -9.33 -18.73
C MET A 44 -11.40 -9.32 -17.27
N HIS A 45 -10.54 -9.79 -16.36
CA HIS A 45 -10.84 -9.80 -14.93
C HIS A 45 -11.04 -8.38 -14.37
N SER A 46 -10.22 -7.42 -14.83
CA SER A 46 -10.34 -6.02 -14.46
C SER A 46 -11.65 -5.40 -14.97
N PHE A 47 -12.10 -5.74 -16.17
CA PHE A 47 -13.38 -5.25 -16.71
C PHE A 47 -14.60 -5.83 -15.97
N ILE A 48 -14.62 -7.15 -15.70
CA ILE A 48 -15.77 -7.80 -15.05
C ILE A 48 -15.90 -7.39 -13.58
N ASN A 49 -14.78 -7.26 -12.85
CA ASN A 49 -14.79 -6.91 -11.44
C ASN A 49 -14.78 -5.40 -11.18
N GLY A 50 -15.06 -4.57 -12.19
CA GLY A 50 -15.16 -3.13 -12.03
C GLY A 50 -13.85 -2.42 -11.68
N GLY A 51 -12.69 -2.98 -12.02
CA GLY A 51 -11.39 -2.27 -12.04
C GLY A 51 -10.82 -1.81 -10.69
N HIS A 52 -11.52 -2.01 -9.56
CA HIS A 52 -11.16 -1.43 -8.26
C HIS A 52 -10.64 -2.46 -7.24
N TYR A 53 -9.90 -3.49 -7.69
CA TYR A 53 -9.23 -4.41 -6.78
C TYR A 53 -7.86 -3.83 -6.36
N TYR A 54 -7.87 -2.91 -5.40
CA TYR A 54 -6.64 -2.38 -4.80
C TYR A 54 -6.45 -2.99 -3.43
N ASN A 55 -5.95 -4.24 -3.40
CA ASN A 55 -5.37 -4.78 -2.17
C ASN A 55 -4.11 -3.97 -1.88
N MET A 56 -4.18 -3.04 -0.93
CA MET A 56 -3.09 -2.13 -0.59
C MET A 56 -2.55 -2.45 0.80
N ASP A 57 -1.25 -2.29 0.98
CA ASP A 57 -0.64 -2.10 2.29
C ASP A 57 -0.54 -0.61 2.60
N ARG A 58 -0.95 -0.26 3.81
CA ARG A 58 -0.79 1.07 4.38
C ARG A 58 0.50 1.11 5.19
N TYR A 59 1.35 2.07 4.89
CA TYR A 59 2.58 2.35 5.63
C TYR A 59 2.54 3.73 6.26
N VAL A 60 3.17 3.86 7.41
CA VAL A 60 3.50 5.14 8.03
C VAL A 60 4.99 5.39 7.82
N GLN A 61 5.33 6.48 7.13
CA GLN A 61 6.71 6.82 6.76
C GLN A 61 7.21 8.06 7.51
N CYS A 62 8.36 7.95 8.16
CA CYS A 62 9.01 9.10 8.82
C CYS A 62 9.46 10.12 7.78
N LYS A 63 9.09 11.39 7.96
CA LYS A 63 9.50 12.47 7.04
C LYS A 63 10.96 12.91 7.20
N ILE A 64 11.65 12.48 8.25
CA ILE A 64 13.06 12.82 8.50
C ILE A 64 13.98 11.72 7.94
N CYS A 65 13.83 10.47 8.39
CA CYS A 65 14.72 9.38 7.99
C CYS A 65 14.17 8.48 6.87
N GLY A 66 12.91 8.68 6.46
CA GLY A 66 12.28 7.89 5.40
C GLY A 66 11.90 6.46 5.79
N ASN A 67 12.09 6.04 7.05
CA ASN A 67 11.74 4.70 7.50
C ASN A 67 10.23 4.44 7.35
N LYS A 68 9.87 3.32 6.71
CA LYS A 68 8.48 2.89 6.53
C LYS A 68 8.17 1.78 7.53
N THR A 69 7.02 1.91 8.18
CA THR A 69 6.47 0.88 9.07
C THR A 69 5.10 0.47 8.54
N LEU A 70 4.86 -0.83 8.40
CA LEU A 70 3.55 -1.35 7.99
C LEU A 70 2.53 -1.04 9.09
N ASP A 71 1.41 -0.44 8.70
CA ASP A 71 0.34 -0.01 9.59
C ASP A 71 -1.04 -0.25 8.96
N ASN A 72 -1.29 -1.50 8.55
CA ASN A 72 -2.62 -1.91 8.12
C ASN A 72 -3.58 -1.87 9.32
N LYS A 73 -4.70 -1.16 9.18
CA LYS A 73 -5.76 -1.10 10.20
C LYS A 73 -6.90 -2.01 9.74
N GLY A 74 -7.16 -3.09 10.49
CA GLY A 74 -8.23 -4.05 10.20
C GLY A 74 -7.84 -5.20 9.26
N CYS A 75 -8.76 -6.16 9.15
CA CYS A 75 -8.74 -7.26 8.17
C CYS A 75 -9.61 -6.88 6.97
N GLU A 76 -9.49 -5.67 6.42
CA GLU A 76 -10.43 -5.14 5.41
C GLU A 76 -10.51 -5.96 4.10
N PHE A 77 -9.76 -7.06 3.99
CA PHE A 77 -9.79 -8.02 2.88
C PHE A 77 -9.60 -9.50 3.32
N GLU A 78 -10.05 -9.88 4.52
CA GLU A 78 -10.55 -11.27 4.71
C GLU A 78 -11.91 -11.44 4.06
#